data_AF-A0A5D3G3E9-F1
#
_entry.id   AF-A0A5D3G3E9-F1
#
_cell.length_a   1.000
_cell.length_b   1.000
_cell.length_c   1.000
_cell.angle_alpha   90.00
_cell.angle_beta   90.00
_cell.angle_gamma   90.00
#
_symmetry.space_group_name_H-M   'P 1'
#
loop_
_entity.id
_entity.type
_entity.pdbx_description
1 polymer ?
#
loop_
_entity_poly.entity_id
_entity_poly.type
_entity_poly.pdbx_seq_one_letter_code
_entity_poly.pdbx_strand_id
1 'polypeptide(L)' 'QAALRALAFKWIRIVYRCWKTSTPYDEAAHIQNLKRRGSSLAEAFDEAKAV' A
#
# COMPACT_ATOMS: atom_id res chain seq x y z
N GLN A 1 2.81 -2.38 -22.12
CA GLN A 1 2.37 -2.77 -20.76
C GLN A 1 2.81 -1.70 -19.75
N ALA A 2 1.97 -0.67 -19.55
CA ALA A 2 2.32 0.50 -18.72
C ALA A 2 1.91 0.32 -17.25
N ALA A 3 0.73 -0.26 -16.98
CA ALA A 3 0.23 -0.51 -15.63
C ALA A 3 1.18 -1.39 -14.79
N LEU A 4 1.75 -2.45 -15.38
CA LEU A 4 2.69 -3.34 -14.69
C LEU A 4 3.99 -2.61 -14.29
N ARG A 5 4.50 -1.74 -15.17
CA ARG A 5 5.71 -0.95 -14.89
C ARG A 5 5.45 0.09 -13.80
N ALA A 6 4.29 0.74 -13.81
CA ALA A 6 3.88 1.68 -12.78
C ALA A 6 3.76 1.00 -11.40
N LEU A 7 3.18 -0.21 -11.37
CA LEU A 7 3.09 -1.02 -10.16
C LEU A 7 4.49 -1.39 -9.64
N ALA A 8 5.35 -1.94 -10.50
CA ALA A 8 6.72 -2.32 -10.15
C ALA A 8 7.53 -1.11 -9.61
N PHE A 9 7.47 0.04 -10.28
CA PHE A 9 8.15 1.25 -9.85
C PHE A 9 7.71 1.70 -8.45
N LYS A 10 6.40 1.63 -8.15
CA LYS A 10 5.86 1.95 -6.83
C LYS A 10 6.37 0.98 -5.75
N TRP A 11 6.35 -0.33 -6.03
CA TRP A 11 6.81 -1.35 -5.08
C TRP A 11 8.31 -1.28 -4.78
N ILE A 12 9.15 -1.05 -5.81
CA ILE A 12 10.60 -0.87 -5.62
C ILE A 12 10.86 0.27 -4.63
N ARG A 13 10.13 1.38 -4.73
CA ARG A 13 10.28 2.49 -3.77
C ARG A 13 9.83 2.15 -2.35
N ILE A 14 8.76 1.39 -2.20
CA ILE A 14 8.27 0.96 -0.88
C ILE A 14 9.32 0.06 -0.21
N VAL A 15 9.79 -0.97 -0.93
CA VAL A 15 10.81 -1.91 -0.44
C VAL A 15 12.12 -1.19 -0.13
N TYR A 16 12.58 -0.29 -1.00
CA TYR A 16 13.79 0.50 -0.75
C TYR A 16 13.68 1.34 0.53
N ARG A 17 12.51 1.95 0.80
CA ARG A 17 12.29 2.69 2.05
C ARG A 17 12.27 1.79 3.28
N CYS A 18 11.60 0.63 3.21
CA CYS A 18 11.59 -0.37 4.28
C CYS A 18 13.01 -0.87 4.59
N TRP A 19 13.82 -1.13 3.55
CA TRP A 19 15.22 -1.51 3.71
C TRP A 19 16.05 -0.39 4.35
N LYS A 20 15.95 0.84 3.86
CA LYS A 20 16.70 1.98 4.41
C LYS A 20 16.37 2.28 5.88
N THR A 21 15.14 1.97 6.30
CA THR A 21 14.65 2.19 7.67
C THR A 21 14.71 0.93 8.53
N SER A 22 15.21 -0.19 7.99
CA SER A 22 15.19 -1.52 8.63
C SER A 22 13.85 -1.87 9.28
N THR A 23 12.74 -1.38 8.70
CA THR A 23 11.41 -1.58 9.24
C THR A 23 10.67 -2.57 8.34
N PRO A 24 10.09 -3.66 8.91
CA PRO A 24 9.30 -4.59 8.11
C PRO A 24 8.12 -3.87 7.47
N TYR A 25 7.72 -4.31 6.28
CA TYR A 25 6.52 -3.80 5.64
C TYR A 25 5.30 -4.27 6.43
N ASP A 26 4.55 -3.30 6.98
CA ASP A 26 3.31 -3.55 7.70
C ASP A 26 2.12 -3.07 6.87
N GLU A 27 1.36 -4.04 6.38
CA GLU A 27 0.15 -3.81 5.59
C GLU A 27 -0.96 -3.14 6.42
N ALA A 28 -1.10 -3.50 7.70
CA ALA A 28 -2.10 -2.89 8.58
C ALA A 28 -1.80 -1.41 8.82
N ALA A 29 -0.52 -1.03 8.96
CA ALA A 29 -0.10 0.37 9.05
C ALA A 29 -0.37 1.12 7.73
N HIS A 30 -0.18 0.47 6.58
CA HIS A 30 -0.50 1.07 5.28
C HIS A 30 -2.01 1.34 5.14
N ILE A 31 -2.85 0.35 5.42
CA ILE A 31 -4.31 0.47 5.34
C ILE A 31 -4.83 1.52 6.34
N GLN A 32 -4.32 1.56 7.58
CA GLN A 32 -4.69 2.60 8.55
C GLN A 32 -4.34 4.01 8.05
N ASN A 33 -3.18 4.17 7.41
CA ASN A 33 -2.80 5.45 6.80
C ASN A 33 -3.70 5.82 5.62
N LEU A 34 -4.16 4.84 4.83
CA LEU A 34 -5.14 5.07 3.77
C LEU A 34 -6.50 5.49 4.33
N LYS A 35 -6.97 4.83 5.40
CA LYS A 35 -8.21 5.18 6.12
C LYS A 35 -8.15 6.61 6.68
N ARG A 36 -7.05 6.96 7.36
CA ARG A 36 -6.83 8.32 7.88
C ARG A 36 -6.85 9.40 6.80
N ARG A 37 -6.46 9.05 5.57
CA ARG A 37 -6.43 9.98 4.42
C ARG A 37 -7.74 10.01 3.63
N GLY A 38 -8.75 9.23 4.02
CA GLY A 38 -10.02 9.13 3.30
C GLY A 38 -9.86 8.56 1.89
N SER A 39 -8.91 7.64 1.69
CA SER A 39 -8.69 7.03 0.37
C SER A 39 -9.83 6.06 0.04
N SER A 40 -10.44 6.22 -1.14
CA SER A 40 -11.45 5.29 -1.69
C SER A 40 -10.95 3.85 -1.80
N LEU A 41 -9.63 3.64 -1.90
CA LEU A 41 -9.03 2.30 -1.86
C LEU A 41 -9.21 1.61 -0.50
N ALA A 42 -9.24 2.37 0.60
CA ALA A 42 -9.45 1.79 1.92
C ALA A 42 -10.90 1.33 2.11
N GLU A 43 -11.88 2.08 1.58
CA GLU A 43 -13.29 1.70 1.60
C GLU A 43 -13.51 0.44 0.76
N ALA A 44 -12.95 0.40 -0.45
CA ALA A 44 -12.99 -0.79 -1.30
C ALA A 44 -12.35 -2.02 -0.64
N PHE A 45 -11.29 -1.83 0.16
CA PHE A 45 -10.65 -2.92 0.91
C PHE A 45 -11.51 -3.41 2.07
N ASP A 46 -12.19 -2.52 2.79
CA ASP A 46 -13.13 -2.89 3.85
C ASP A 46 -14.37 -3.62 3.28
N GLU A 47 -14.89 -3.16 2.15
CA GLU A 47 -15.99 -3.81 1.44
C GLU A 47 -15.60 -5.21 0.96
N ALA A 48 -14.40 -5.36 0.37
CA ALA A 48 -13.87 -6.66 -0.03
C ALA A 48 -13.65 -7.64 1.14
N LYS A 49 -13.46 -7.13 2.37
CA LYS A 49 -13.31 -7.96 3.57
C LYS A 49 -14.65 -8.34 4.21
N ALA A 50 -15.72 -7.60 3.90
CA ALA A 50 -17.07 -7.83 4.44
C ALA A 50 -17.86 -8.91 3.66
N VAL A 51 -17.36 -9.32 2.49
CA VAL A 51 -17.86 -10.45 1.68
C VAL A 51 -17.21 -11.75 2.13
#